data_AF-A0A285E6W5-F1
#
_entry.id   AF-A0A285E6W5-F1
#
_cell.length_a   1.000
_cell.length_b   1.000
_cell.length_c   1.000
_cell.angle_alpha   90.00
_cell.angle_beta   90.00
_cell.angle_gamma   90.00
#
_symmetry.space_group_name_H-M   'P 1'
#
loop_
_entity.id
_entity.type
_entity.pdbx_description
1 polymer ?
#
loop_
_entity_poly.entity_id
_entity_poly.type
_entity_poly.pdbx_seq_one_letter_code
_entity_poly.pdbx_strand_id
1 'polypeptide(L)'
;MSTDEKTAFYLRHRALIEEWATLRDVARSLFITQLRGLGDQMISWADSPEAVFVEEDGAWSKVGLTKPAWNEAGWRLSLVLAWSKGQLLTPARIERPYVGIHLASGCIGRRARSQLLREECASAAGALGWKEPWEEAFPHWCWVDQPADSTTLEPWVDHCLMIFQAGWSALHGVLDEVVDN
;
A
#
# COMPACT_ATOMS: atom_id res chain seq x y z
N MET A 1 -32.28 -1.18 36.70
CA MET A 1 -31.30 -0.61 35.75
C MET A 1 -31.59 -1.25 34.40
N SER A 2 -32.12 -0.48 33.46
CA SER A 2 -32.38 -0.94 32.08
C SER A 2 -31.05 -1.37 31.48
N THR A 3 -30.93 -2.64 31.08
CA THR A 3 -29.77 -3.11 30.33
C THR A 3 -29.80 -2.38 29.00
N ASP A 4 -28.78 -1.57 28.72
CA ASP A 4 -28.61 -0.88 27.45
C ASP A 4 -28.91 -1.84 26.28
N GLU A 5 -29.83 -1.45 25.40
CA GLU A 5 -30.35 -2.33 24.33
C GLU A 5 -29.23 -2.87 23.45
N LYS A 6 -28.15 -2.10 23.26
CA LYS A 6 -26.94 -2.54 22.54
C LYS A 6 -26.21 -3.65 23.29
N THR A 7 -26.09 -3.54 24.61
CA THR A 7 -25.50 -4.57 25.47
C THR A 7 -26.32 -5.86 25.42
N ALA A 8 -27.66 -5.76 25.50
CA ALA A 8 -28.54 -6.92 25.39
C ALA A 8 -28.49 -7.57 23.99
N PHE A 9 -28.40 -6.76 22.93
CA PHE A 9 -28.19 -7.23 21.56
C PHE A 9 -26.86 -7.98 21.43
N TYR A 10 -25.76 -7.39 21.91
CA TYR A 10 -24.43 -8.02 21.86
C TYR A 10 -24.43 -9.36 22.59
N LEU A 11 -24.94 -9.41 23.83
CA LEU A 11 -24.97 -10.66 24.60
C LEU A 11 -25.80 -11.76 23.93
N ARG A 12 -26.92 -11.39 23.28
CA ARG A 12 -27.77 -12.34 22.55
C ARG A 12 -27.09 -12.90 21.30
N HIS A 13 -26.30 -12.09 20.61
CA HIS A 13 -25.66 -12.47 19.33
C HIS A 13 -24.16 -12.72 19.45
N ARG A 14 -23.61 -12.79 20.67
CA ARG A 14 -22.16 -12.83 20.92
C ARG A 14 -21.48 -13.93 20.13
N ALA A 15 -21.99 -15.16 20.17
CA ALA A 15 -21.39 -16.29 19.47
C ALA A 15 -21.25 -16.04 17.95
N LEU A 16 -22.30 -15.49 17.33
CA LEU A 16 -22.32 -15.18 15.90
C LEU A 16 -21.38 -14.03 15.55
N ILE A 17 -21.29 -13.01 16.41
CA ILE A 17 -20.35 -11.89 16.23
C ILE A 17 -18.91 -12.38 16.29
N GLU A 18 -18.57 -13.25 17.26
CA GLU A 18 -17.24 -13.83 17.36
C GLU A 18 -16.94 -14.75 16.16
N GLU A 19 -17.89 -15.56 15.72
CA GLU A 19 -17.77 -16.39 14.51
C GLU A 19 -17.43 -15.52 13.28
N TRP A 20 -18.19 -14.46 13.04
CA TRP A 20 -17.92 -13.54 11.93
C TRP A 20 -16.62 -12.75 12.12
N ALA A 21 -16.24 -12.45 13.35
CA ALA A 21 -14.94 -11.86 13.64
C ALA A 21 -13.79 -12.82 13.26
N THR A 22 -13.93 -14.14 13.48
CA THR A 22 -12.91 -15.11 13.05
C THR A 22 -12.77 -15.22 11.53
N LEU A 23 -13.87 -15.00 10.78
CA LEU A 23 -13.81 -14.97 9.32
C LEU A 23 -12.91 -13.84 8.79
N ARG A 24 -12.72 -12.78 9.58
CA ARG A 24 -11.82 -11.67 9.23
C ARG A 24 -10.37 -12.13 9.08
N ASP A 25 -9.90 -13.02 9.94
CA ASP A 25 -8.51 -13.49 9.88
C ASP A 25 -8.27 -14.37 8.65
N VAL A 26 -9.28 -15.16 8.27
CA VAL A 26 -9.28 -15.95 7.03
C VAL A 26 -9.29 -15.02 5.82
N ALA A 27 -10.21 -14.04 5.78
CA ALA A 27 -10.30 -13.07 4.70
C ALA A 27 -9.02 -12.24 4.56
N ARG A 28 -8.42 -11.81 5.68
CA ARG A 28 -7.14 -11.09 5.71
C ARG A 28 -6.03 -11.94 5.11
N SER A 29 -5.93 -13.21 5.50
CA SER A 29 -4.89 -14.11 5.00
C SER A 29 -5.02 -14.31 3.49
N LEU A 30 -6.24 -14.54 2.99
CA LEU A 30 -6.53 -14.66 1.56
C LEU A 30 -6.18 -13.37 0.81
N PHE A 31 -6.57 -12.21 1.35
CA PHE A 31 -6.27 -10.93 0.72
C PHE A 31 -4.76 -10.69 0.64
N ILE A 32 -4.01 -10.93 1.72
CA ILE A 32 -2.54 -10.83 1.73
C ILE A 32 -1.91 -11.77 0.71
N THR A 33 -2.40 -13.01 0.59
CA THR A 33 -1.91 -13.95 -0.43
C THR A 33 -2.14 -13.41 -1.84
N GLN A 34 -3.33 -12.88 -2.13
CA GLN A 34 -3.62 -12.29 -3.44
C GLN A 34 -2.75 -11.05 -3.73
N LEU A 35 -2.58 -10.16 -2.74
CA LEU A 35 -1.71 -8.97 -2.87
C LEU A 35 -0.24 -9.36 -3.16
N ARG A 36 0.30 -10.38 -2.49
CA ARG A 36 1.65 -10.88 -2.77
C ARG A 36 1.77 -11.50 -4.16
N GLY A 37 0.70 -12.14 -4.62
CA GLY A 37 0.63 -12.76 -5.96
C GLY A 37 0.66 -11.79 -7.13
N LEU A 38 0.66 -10.47 -6.89
CA LEU A 38 0.69 -9.46 -7.95
C LEU A 38 2.07 -9.26 -8.61
N GLY A 39 3.13 -9.87 -8.09
CA GLY A 39 4.51 -9.59 -8.55
C GLY A 39 4.74 -9.79 -10.05
N ASP A 40 4.31 -10.94 -10.59
CA ASP A 40 4.45 -11.23 -12.03
C ASP A 40 3.67 -10.23 -12.89
N GLN A 41 2.48 -9.81 -12.43
CA GLN A 41 1.66 -8.83 -13.12
C GLN A 41 2.30 -7.43 -13.09
N MET A 42 2.88 -7.04 -11.95
CA MET A 42 3.61 -5.78 -11.82
C MET A 42 4.81 -5.72 -12.77
N ILE A 43 5.65 -6.77 -12.80
CA ILE A 43 6.80 -6.83 -13.73
C ILE A 43 6.33 -6.82 -15.18
N SER A 44 5.36 -7.67 -15.53
CA SER A 44 4.88 -7.80 -16.91
C SER A 44 4.32 -6.49 -17.46
N TRP A 45 3.80 -5.63 -16.60
CA TRP A 45 3.18 -4.37 -16.98
C TRP A 45 4.15 -3.17 -16.94
N ALA A 46 5.23 -3.22 -16.16
CA ALA A 46 6.08 -2.07 -15.82
C ALA A 46 6.64 -1.27 -17.01
N ASP A 47 6.56 -1.79 -18.24
CA ASP A 47 7.00 -1.19 -19.51
C ASP A 47 8.38 -0.52 -19.42
N SER A 48 9.23 -1.07 -18.55
CA SER A 48 10.56 -0.57 -18.26
C SER A 48 11.46 -1.79 -18.06
N PRO A 49 12.45 -2.00 -18.95
CA PRO A 49 13.29 -3.20 -18.91
C PRO A 49 14.15 -3.30 -17.64
N GLU A 50 14.30 -2.19 -16.92
CA GLU A 50 15.10 -2.08 -15.70
C GLU A 50 14.26 -2.24 -14.43
N ALA A 51 12.94 -2.36 -14.54
CA ALA A 51 12.07 -2.55 -13.39
C ALA A 51 12.32 -3.92 -12.75
N VAL A 52 12.60 -3.92 -11.45
CA VAL A 52 12.81 -5.12 -10.66
C VAL A 52 11.75 -5.19 -9.58
N PHE A 53 11.20 -6.39 -9.39
CA PHE A 53 10.25 -6.65 -8.32
C PHE A 53 10.92 -6.61 -6.95
N VAL A 54 10.25 -5.99 -5.99
CA VAL A 54 10.63 -5.99 -4.58
C VAL A 54 9.50 -6.57 -3.74
N GLU A 55 9.87 -7.42 -2.79
CA GLU A 55 8.98 -7.93 -1.74
C GLU A 55 9.68 -7.79 -0.40
N GLU A 56 8.99 -7.21 0.58
CA GLU A 56 9.43 -7.20 1.97
C GLU A 56 8.32 -7.74 2.87
N ASP A 57 8.62 -8.78 3.65
CA ASP A 57 7.74 -9.30 4.69
C ASP A 57 8.09 -8.69 6.05
N GLY A 58 7.08 -8.19 6.75
CA GLY A 58 7.20 -7.56 8.05
C GLY A 58 5.83 -7.15 8.60
N ALA A 59 5.83 -6.42 9.72
CA ALA A 59 4.60 -5.86 10.28
C ALA A 59 3.86 -4.97 9.26
N TRP A 60 4.65 -4.27 8.44
CA TRP A 60 4.23 -3.57 7.24
C TRP A 60 4.84 -4.28 6.03
N SER A 61 4.10 -5.24 5.48
CA SER A 61 4.51 -5.98 4.30
C SER A 61 4.26 -5.15 3.06
N LYS A 62 5.05 -5.36 2.01
CA LYS A 62 4.89 -4.63 0.75
C LYS A 62 5.40 -5.44 -0.43
N VAL A 63 4.81 -5.18 -1.59
CA VAL A 63 5.31 -5.60 -2.90
C VAL A 63 5.36 -4.41 -3.83
N GLY A 64 6.22 -4.42 -4.84
CA GLY A 64 6.29 -3.30 -5.76
C GLY A 64 7.44 -3.40 -6.75
N LEU A 65 7.85 -2.24 -7.25
CA LEU A 65 8.88 -2.11 -8.26
C LEU A 65 9.94 -1.09 -7.83
N THR A 66 11.18 -1.39 -8.21
CA THR A 66 12.35 -0.52 -8.07
C THR A 66 13.14 -0.53 -9.38
N LYS A 67 14.13 0.36 -9.50
CA LYS A 67 15.18 0.25 -10.51
C LYS A 67 16.55 0.09 -9.82
N PRO A 68 17.46 -0.76 -10.33
CA PRO A 68 18.80 -0.92 -9.77
C PRO A 68 19.54 0.41 -9.57
N ALA A 69 19.49 1.31 -10.56
CA ALA A 69 20.13 2.62 -10.54
C ALA A 69 19.75 3.45 -9.31
N TRP A 70 18.48 3.44 -8.89
CA TRP A 70 18.02 4.16 -7.70
C TRP A 70 18.72 3.65 -6.43
N ASN A 71 18.91 2.34 -6.33
CA ASN A 71 19.54 1.71 -5.17
C ASN A 71 21.06 1.89 -5.17
N GLU A 72 21.69 1.87 -6.34
CA GLU A 72 23.12 2.12 -6.54
C GLU A 72 23.50 3.57 -6.21
N ALA A 73 22.65 4.53 -6.56
CA ALA A 73 22.74 5.92 -6.09
C ALA A 73 22.41 6.09 -4.58
N GLY A 74 22.16 4.99 -3.89
CA GLY A 74 21.95 4.93 -2.45
C GLY A 74 20.57 5.39 -1.99
N TRP A 75 19.62 5.64 -2.88
CA TRP A 75 18.27 6.11 -2.53
C TRP A 75 17.42 5.04 -1.85
N ARG A 76 17.67 3.77 -2.15
CA ARG A 76 16.91 2.63 -1.59
C ARG A 76 15.39 2.84 -1.80
N LEU A 77 15.03 3.14 -3.05
CA LEU A 77 13.75 3.70 -3.47
C LEU A 77 12.92 2.65 -4.19
N SER A 78 11.60 2.69 -3.99
CA SER A 78 10.64 1.82 -4.67
C SER A 78 9.29 2.50 -4.76
N LEU A 79 8.47 2.14 -5.74
CA LEU A 79 7.03 2.31 -5.66
C LEU A 79 6.44 1.00 -5.15
N VAL A 80 5.54 1.08 -4.16
CA VAL A 80 5.04 -0.11 -3.47
C VAL A 80 3.54 -0.07 -3.27
N LEU A 81 2.94 -1.26 -3.27
CA LEU A 81 1.68 -1.60 -2.64
C LEU A 81 1.99 -2.25 -1.28
N ALA A 82 1.49 -1.67 -0.20
CA ALA A 82 1.84 -2.05 1.16
C ALA A 82 0.60 -2.21 2.05
N TRP A 83 0.74 -2.99 3.12
CA TRP A 83 -0.34 -3.27 4.06
C TRP A 83 0.18 -3.65 5.45
N SER A 84 -0.66 -3.46 6.47
CA SER A 84 -0.39 -3.96 7.82
C SER A 84 -0.78 -5.43 7.92
N LYS A 85 0.19 -6.33 8.07
CA LYS A 85 -0.04 -7.79 8.11
C LYS A 85 -0.99 -8.22 9.23
N GLY A 86 -0.92 -7.54 10.39
CA GLY A 86 -1.73 -7.86 11.56
C GLY A 86 -3.02 -7.05 11.70
N GLN A 87 -3.19 -5.98 10.92
CA GLN A 87 -4.32 -5.05 11.11
C GLN A 87 -5.21 -4.89 9.89
N LEU A 88 -4.79 -5.29 8.69
CA LEU A 88 -5.61 -5.21 7.46
C LEU A 88 -7.02 -5.78 7.69
N LEU A 89 -8.06 -5.13 7.15
CA LEU A 89 -9.48 -5.44 7.39
C LEU A 89 -9.95 -5.29 8.86
N THR A 90 -9.19 -4.64 9.75
CA THR A 90 -9.64 -4.37 11.13
C THR A 90 -10.26 -2.98 11.22
N PRO A 91 -11.59 -2.89 11.45
CA PRO A 91 -12.27 -1.61 11.57
C PRO A 91 -11.65 -0.74 12.68
N ALA A 92 -11.61 0.58 12.45
CA ALA A 92 -11.05 1.58 13.37
C ALA A 92 -9.54 1.45 13.67
N ARG A 93 -8.80 0.63 12.91
CA ARG A 93 -7.33 0.61 12.90
C ARG A 93 -6.81 0.88 11.49
N ILE A 94 -6.28 -0.14 10.83
CA ILE A 94 -5.67 -0.05 9.51
C ILE A 94 -6.36 -1.07 8.64
N GLU A 95 -7.49 -0.66 8.06
CA GLU A 95 -8.38 -1.54 7.33
C GLU A 95 -7.97 -1.75 5.86
N ARG A 96 -7.15 -0.87 5.31
CA ARG A 96 -6.88 -0.76 3.87
C ARG A 96 -5.41 -0.98 3.54
N PRO A 97 -5.08 -1.49 2.33
CA PRO A 97 -3.75 -1.36 1.77
C PRO A 97 -3.53 0.08 1.28
N TYR A 98 -2.28 0.41 0.95
CA TYR A 98 -1.90 1.71 0.41
C TYR A 98 -0.85 1.57 -0.68
N VAL A 99 -0.81 2.54 -1.58
CA VAL A 99 0.19 2.65 -2.64
C VAL A 99 1.01 3.91 -2.40
N GLY A 100 2.31 3.86 -2.65
CA GLY A 100 3.14 5.05 -2.53
C GLY A 100 4.59 4.88 -2.94
N ILE A 101 5.30 6.01 -2.94
CA ILE A 101 6.76 6.06 -3.04
C ILE A 101 7.32 5.65 -1.68
N HIS A 102 8.29 4.75 -1.64
CA HIS A 102 8.89 4.21 -0.43
C HIS A 102 10.41 4.37 -0.42
N LEU A 103 10.92 4.97 0.66
CA LEU A 103 12.34 5.03 1.00
C LEU A 103 12.65 4.07 2.15
N ALA A 104 13.46 3.05 1.88
CA ALA A 104 13.84 2.07 2.89
C ALA A 104 14.70 2.71 4.02
N SER A 105 14.73 2.06 5.18
CA SER A 105 15.47 2.53 6.36
C SER A 105 16.99 2.68 6.14
N GLY A 106 17.56 1.98 5.16
CA GLY A 106 18.97 2.09 4.76
C GLY A 106 19.29 3.29 3.86
N CYS A 107 18.32 4.15 3.53
CA CYS A 107 18.55 5.36 2.73
C CYS A 107 19.36 6.39 3.53
N ILE A 108 20.58 6.69 3.08
CA ILE A 108 21.41 7.75 3.69
C ILE A 108 20.74 9.10 3.41
N GLY A 109 20.62 9.95 4.43
CA GLY A 109 19.96 11.25 4.28
C GLY A 109 18.45 11.14 4.00
N ARG A 110 17.80 10.04 4.42
CA ARG A 110 16.39 9.72 4.09
C ARG A 110 15.44 10.90 4.22
N ARG A 111 15.52 11.68 5.31
CA ARG A 111 14.65 12.85 5.52
C ARG A 111 14.80 13.91 4.42
N ALA A 112 16.03 14.27 4.06
CA ALA A 112 16.30 15.28 3.04
C ALA A 112 15.83 14.78 1.66
N ARG A 113 16.12 13.51 1.34
CA ARG A 113 15.67 12.86 0.10
C ARG A 113 14.15 12.72 0.02
N SER A 114 13.50 12.38 1.13
CA SER A 114 12.05 12.34 1.25
C SER A 114 11.42 13.71 0.99
N GLN A 115 12.03 14.77 1.53
CA GLN A 115 11.59 16.13 1.26
C GLN A 115 11.76 16.51 -0.21
N LEU A 116 12.90 16.19 -0.82
CA LEU A 116 13.13 16.43 -2.24
C LEU A 116 12.10 15.70 -3.11
N LEU A 117 11.86 14.40 -2.86
CA LEU A 117 10.82 13.64 -3.56
C LEU A 117 9.42 14.21 -3.33
N ARG A 118 9.14 14.72 -2.13
CA ARG A 118 7.86 15.38 -1.84
C ARG A 118 7.66 16.59 -2.76
N GLU A 119 8.68 17.41 -2.93
CA GLU A 119 8.64 18.62 -3.74
C GLU A 119 8.56 18.30 -5.23
N GLU A 120 9.48 17.47 -5.74
CA GLU A 120 9.61 17.16 -7.17
C GLU A 120 8.44 16.31 -7.71
N CYS A 121 7.92 15.36 -6.91
CA CYS A 121 6.80 14.53 -7.33
C CYS A 121 5.42 15.16 -7.06
N ALA A 122 5.35 16.37 -6.46
CA ALA A 122 4.09 16.95 -5.99
C ALA A 122 3.02 17.07 -7.07
N SER A 123 3.40 17.48 -8.28
CA SER A 123 2.46 17.68 -9.39
C SER A 123 1.87 16.34 -9.87
N ALA A 124 2.74 15.36 -10.15
CA ALA A 124 2.32 14.04 -10.61
C ALA A 124 1.51 13.28 -9.55
N ALA A 125 1.97 13.27 -8.30
CA ALA A 125 1.24 12.65 -7.18
C ALA A 125 -0.10 13.35 -6.91
N GLY A 126 -0.16 14.68 -7.04
CA GLY A 126 -1.39 15.46 -6.91
C GLY A 126 -2.43 15.11 -7.97
N ALA A 127 -2.01 14.88 -9.22
CA ALA A 127 -2.88 14.44 -10.32
C ALA A 127 -3.45 13.04 -10.09
N LEU A 128 -2.70 12.16 -9.41
CA LEU A 128 -3.15 10.83 -8.98
C LEU A 128 -4.06 10.85 -7.75
N GLY A 129 -4.22 12.01 -7.10
CA GLY A 129 -4.98 12.13 -5.87
C GLY A 129 -4.26 11.58 -4.63
N TRP A 130 -2.94 11.39 -4.67
CA TRP A 130 -2.15 10.93 -3.53
C TRP A 130 -1.98 12.06 -2.52
N LYS A 131 -2.92 12.16 -1.59
CA LYS A 131 -3.10 13.30 -0.69
C LYS A 131 -2.84 12.98 0.77
N GLU A 132 -2.40 11.77 1.09
CA GLU A 132 -2.13 11.42 2.47
C GLU A 132 -0.97 12.23 3.04
N PRO A 133 -0.95 12.48 4.36
CA PRO A 133 0.11 13.25 4.99
C PRO A 133 1.49 12.65 4.71
N TRP A 134 2.44 13.52 4.40
CA TRP A 134 3.84 13.15 4.22
C TRP A 134 4.40 12.40 5.42
N GLU A 135 5.09 11.29 5.13
CA GLU A 135 5.92 10.58 6.09
C GLU A 135 7.34 10.46 5.55
N GLU A 136 8.33 10.36 6.45
CA GLU A 136 9.73 10.29 6.03
C GLU A 136 10.02 9.10 5.10
N ALA A 137 9.39 7.94 5.37
CA ALA A 137 9.52 6.76 4.52
C ALA A 137 8.57 6.78 3.30
N PHE A 138 7.53 7.62 3.33
CA PHE A 138 6.49 7.68 2.30
C PHE A 138 6.19 9.14 1.93
N PRO A 139 6.98 9.73 1.00
CA PRO A 139 6.82 11.14 0.69
C PRO A 139 5.49 11.47 -0.02
N HIS A 140 4.97 10.53 -0.81
CA HIS A 140 3.66 10.57 -1.44
C HIS A 140 3.04 9.18 -1.43
N TRP A 141 1.80 9.09 -0.96
CA TRP A 141 1.07 7.82 -0.85
C TRP A 141 -0.45 8.04 -0.74
N CYS A 142 -1.23 6.97 -0.92
CA CYS A 142 -2.67 6.97 -0.72
C CYS A 142 -3.19 5.63 -0.20
N TRP A 143 -4.26 5.64 0.61
CA TRP A 143 -5.05 4.44 0.86
C TRP A 143 -5.76 3.99 -0.40
N VAL A 144 -5.98 2.67 -0.52
CA VAL A 144 -6.81 2.10 -1.58
C VAL A 144 -8.10 1.58 -0.95
N ASP A 145 -9.20 2.26 -1.24
CA ASP A 145 -10.52 1.85 -0.77
C ASP A 145 -11.01 0.59 -1.47
N GLN A 146 -11.83 -0.20 -0.76
CA GLN A 146 -12.59 -1.26 -1.39
C GLN A 146 -13.56 -0.63 -2.40
N PRO A 147 -13.59 -1.08 -3.66
CA PRO A 147 -14.55 -0.58 -4.63
C PRO A 147 -15.99 -0.73 -4.11
N ALA A 148 -16.82 0.30 -4.33
CA ALA A 148 -18.23 0.25 -4.00
C ALA A 148 -18.87 -1.01 -4.63
N ASP A 149 -19.70 -1.70 -3.86
CA ASP A 149 -20.41 -2.92 -4.26
C ASP A 149 -19.54 -4.18 -4.47
N SER A 150 -18.24 -4.14 -4.15
CA SER A 150 -17.41 -5.35 -4.18
C SER A 150 -17.80 -6.31 -3.06
N THR A 151 -18.26 -7.51 -3.43
CA THR A 151 -18.59 -8.59 -2.48
C THR A 151 -17.48 -9.63 -2.33
N THR A 152 -16.44 -9.56 -3.16
CA THR A 152 -15.26 -10.42 -3.11
C THR A 152 -13.97 -9.61 -3.04
N LEU A 153 -12.82 -10.27 -2.92
CA LEU A 153 -11.52 -9.63 -2.78
C LEU A 153 -10.92 -9.24 -4.13
N GLU A 154 -11.22 -9.98 -5.19
CA GLU A 154 -10.61 -9.82 -6.52
C GLU A 154 -10.77 -8.40 -7.08
N PRO A 155 -11.96 -7.76 -7.07
CA PRO A 155 -12.09 -6.40 -7.56
C PRO A 155 -11.26 -5.39 -6.76
N TRP A 156 -11.04 -5.64 -5.47
CA TRP A 156 -10.19 -4.77 -4.65
C TRP A 156 -8.72 -4.98 -4.94
N VAL A 157 -8.28 -6.22 -5.16
CA VAL A 157 -6.91 -6.55 -5.60
C VAL A 157 -6.61 -5.90 -6.95
N ASP A 158 -7.53 -6.03 -7.91
CA ASP A 158 -7.41 -5.40 -9.23
C ASP A 158 -7.35 -3.87 -9.12
N HIS A 159 -8.16 -3.29 -8.22
CA HIS A 159 -8.12 -1.85 -7.96
C HIS A 159 -6.79 -1.42 -7.34
N CYS A 160 -6.22 -2.20 -6.41
CA CYS A 160 -4.88 -1.93 -5.87
C CYS A 160 -3.81 -1.94 -6.96
N LEU A 161 -3.85 -2.95 -7.85
CA LEU A 161 -2.93 -3.02 -8.98
C LEU A 161 -3.12 -1.82 -9.91
N MET A 162 -4.36 -1.45 -10.25
CA MET A 162 -4.65 -0.29 -11.10
C MET A 162 -4.08 1.03 -10.53
N ILE A 163 -4.25 1.28 -9.23
CA ILE A 163 -3.71 2.48 -8.58
C ILE A 163 -2.17 2.44 -8.56
N PHE A 164 -1.58 1.27 -8.30
CA PHE A 164 -0.14 1.07 -8.39
C PHE A 164 0.40 1.37 -9.79
N GLN A 165 -0.27 0.85 -10.82
CA GLN A 165 0.07 1.06 -12.23
C GLN A 165 0.02 2.54 -12.60
N ALA A 166 -1.07 3.24 -12.27
CA ALA A 166 -1.17 4.67 -12.49
C ALA A 166 -0.02 5.45 -11.80
N GLY A 167 0.32 5.04 -10.56
CA GLY A 167 1.45 5.56 -9.81
C GLY A 167 2.78 5.38 -10.54
N TRP A 168 3.09 4.15 -10.94
CA TRP A 168 4.33 3.83 -11.65
C TRP A 168 4.45 4.64 -12.95
N SER A 169 3.45 4.58 -13.84
CA SER A 169 3.49 5.28 -15.13
C SER A 169 3.69 6.79 -14.99
N ALA A 170 3.15 7.41 -13.95
CA ALA A 170 3.27 8.85 -13.76
C ALA A 170 4.56 9.27 -13.06
N LEU A 171 5.12 8.41 -12.20
CA LEU A 171 6.19 8.81 -11.29
C LEU A 171 7.56 8.25 -11.64
N HIS A 172 7.69 7.07 -12.26
CA HIS A 172 8.99 6.43 -12.39
C HIS A 172 10.01 7.30 -13.15
N GLY A 173 9.58 8.06 -14.17
CA GLY A 173 10.45 8.97 -14.92
C GLY A 173 10.88 10.19 -14.10
N VAL A 174 9.97 10.76 -13.31
CA VAL A 174 10.31 11.85 -12.37
C VAL A 174 11.32 11.36 -11.33
N LEU A 175 11.16 10.13 -10.85
CA LEU A 175 12.11 9.52 -9.91
C LEU A 175 13.50 9.33 -10.54
N ASP A 176 13.58 8.96 -11.83
CA ASP A 176 14.85 8.87 -12.55
C ASP A 176 15.56 10.24 -12.54
N GLU A 177 14.86 11.31 -12.92
CA GLU A 177 15.41 12.67 -12.93
C GLU A 177 15.88 13.14 -11.56
N VAL A 178 15.13 12.83 -10.49
CA VAL A 178 15.50 13.20 -9.12
C VAL A 178 16.73 12.43 -8.64
N VAL A 179 16.87 11.17 -9.02
CA VAL A 179 17.98 10.31 -8.59
C VAL A 179 19.30 10.69 -9.28
N ASP A 180 19.23 11.12 -10.54
CA ASP A 180 20.40 11.48 -11.36
C ASP A 180 21.01 12.84 -11.00
N ASN A 181 20.29 13.67 -10.24
CA ASN A 181 20.73 14.98 -9.73
C ASN A 181 21.38 14.91 -8.34
#